data_AF-A0A2E1XN36-F1
#
_entry.id   AF-A0A2E1XN36-F1
#
_cell.length_a   1.000
_cell.length_b   1.000
_cell.length_c   1.000
_cell.angle_alpha   90.00
_cell.angle_beta   90.00
_cell.angle_gamma   90.00
#
_symmetry.space_group_name_H-M   'P 1'
#
loop_
_entity.id
_entity.type
_entity.pdbx_description
1 polymer ?
#
loop_
_entity_poly.entity_id
_entity_poly.type
_entity_poly.pdbx_seq_one_letter_code
_entity_poly.pdbx_strand_id
1 'polypeptide(L)'
;MQQLMKLSMIIFICFLQLLSCNKKKYGDVIFWQKTGSGFGITNVTINEHKADITEEYNLDPGCGASGVAVFTNLEEGVYNYTAFDGAQSWSGMVAISDGCVSIELN
;
A
#
# COMPACT_ATOMS: atom_id res chain seq x y z
N MET A 1 -12.01 16.51 51.58
CA MET A 1 -12.86 16.40 50.36
C MET A 1 -12.19 16.92 49.08
N GLN A 2 -11.41 18.01 49.12
CA GLN A 2 -10.77 18.58 47.92
C GLN A 2 -9.72 17.68 47.23
N GLN A 3 -8.97 16.84 47.95
CA GLN A 3 -8.03 15.89 47.34
C GLN A 3 -8.71 14.71 46.64
N LEU A 4 -9.88 14.28 47.12
CA LEU A 4 -10.66 13.20 46.49
C LEU A 4 -11.22 13.64 45.12
N MET A 5 -11.63 14.92 45.00
CA MET A 5 -12.07 15.52 43.73
C MET A 5 -10.93 15.63 42.71
N LYS A 6 -9.71 16.01 43.15
CA LYS A 6 -8.54 16.09 42.27
C LYS A 6 -8.10 14.71 41.76
N LEU A 7 -8.14 13.69 42.62
CA LEU A 7 -7.78 12.32 42.24
C LEU A 7 -8.78 11.71 41.24
N SER A 8 -10.08 11.97 41.44
CA SER A 8 -11.15 11.56 40.50
C SER A 8 -11.02 12.21 39.11
N MET A 9 -10.61 13.48 39.05
CA MET A 9 -10.45 14.22 37.80
C MET A 9 -9.21 13.75 36.99
N ILE A 10 -8.12 13.39 37.66
CA ILE A 10 -6.90 12.86 37.01
C ILE A 10 -7.16 11.46 36.42
N ILE A 11 -7.90 10.60 37.13
CA ILE A 11 -8.27 9.26 36.65
C ILE A 11 -9.16 9.35 35.39
N PHE A 12 -10.07 10.32 35.34
CA PHE A 12 -10.95 10.52 34.19
C PHE A 12 -10.20 11.04 32.94
N ILE A 13 -9.18 11.90 33.12
CA ILE A 13 -8.33 12.40 32.02
C ILE A 13 -7.43 11.29 31.47
N CYS A 14 -6.85 10.44 32.33
CA CYS A 14 -6.10 9.25 31.89
C CYS A 14 -6.96 8.26 31.11
N PHE A 15 -8.23 8.09 31.49
CA PHE A 15 -9.17 7.20 30.78
C PHE A 15 -9.59 7.78 29.42
N LEU A 16 -9.64 9.11 29.29
CA LEU A 16 -9.95 9.80 28.04
C LEU A 16 -8.80 9.72 27.01
N GLN A 17 -7.54 9.65 27.48
CA GLN A 17 -6.36 9.54 26.61
C GLN A 17 -6.15 8.13 26.02
N LEU A 18 -6.79 7.10 26.59
CA LEU A 18 -6.71 5.72 26.11
C LEU A 18 -7.65 5.43 24.94
N LEU A 19 -8.48 6.39 24.51
CA LEU A 19 -9.49 6.22 23.46
C LEU A 19 -9.09 6.78 22.08
N SER A 20 -7.85 7.25 21.89
CA SER A 20 -7.34 7.59 20.56
C SER A 20 -7.03 6.30 19.77
N CYS A 21 -8.09 5.61 19.34
CA CYS A 21 -7.99 4.48 18.43
C CYS A 21 -7.60 5.01 17.05
N ASN A 22 -6.30 5.16 16.79
CA ASN A 22 -5.78 5.32 15.44
C ASN A 22 -6.00 4.00 14.70
N LYS A 23 -7.20 3.79 14.17
CA LYS A 23 -7.48 2.63 13.32
C LYS A 23 -6.47 2.65 12.18
N LYS A 24 -5.66 1.59 12.10
CA LYS A 24 -4.79 1.38 10.96
C LYS A 24 -5.65 1.34 9.70
N LYS A 25 -5.26 2.12 8.70
CA LYS A 25 -5.84 2.06 7.37
C LYS A 25 -5.03 1.08 6.54
N TYR A 26 -5.70 0.47 5.57
CA TYR A 26 -5.09 -0.48 4.66
C TYR A 26 -5.52 -0.15 3.25
N GLY A 27 -4.65 -0.46 2.30
CA GLY A 27 -4.93 -0.28 0.89
C GLY A 27 -4.26 -1.33 0.04
N ASP A 28 -4.62 -1.28 -1.24
CA ASP A 28 -4.10 -2.17 -2.27
C ASP A 28 -3.23 -1.36 -3.24
N VAL A 29 -2.30 -2.03 -3.91
CA VAL A 29 -1.57 -1.46 -5.03
C VAL A 29 -1.50 -2.45 -6.18
N ILE A 30 -1.68 -1.94 -7.39
CA ILE A 30 -1.40 -2.67 -8.62
C ILE A 30 -0.23 -2.05 -9.36
N PHE A 31 0.54 -2.91 -10.02
CA PHE A 31 1.52 -2.50 -11.02
C PHE A 31 1.13 -3.07 -12.37
N TRP A 32 1.17 -2.24 -13.40
CA TRP A 32 0.80 -2.61 -14.76
C TRP A 32 1.79 -2.04 -15.77
N GLN A 33 1.78 -2.58 -16.98
CA GLN A 33 2.65 -2.15 -18.08
C GLN A 33 1.81 -1.78 -19.30
N LYS A 34 2.30 -0.80 -20.05
CA LYS A 34 1.62 -0.30 -21.23
C LYS A 34 1.75 -1.26 -22.41
N THR A 35 0.69 -1.39 -23.22
CA THR A 35 0.74 -2.18 -24.45
C THR A 35 1.87 -1.72 -25.38
N GLY A 36 2.65 -2.67 -25.86
CA GLY A 36 3.80 -2.42 -26.72
C GLY A 36 5.05 -1.99 -25.95
N SER A 37 5.05 -2.11 -24.62
CA SER A 37 6.25 -1.91 -23.80
C SER A 37 7.36 -2.92 -24.18
N GLY A 38 6.96 -4.09 -24.70
CA GLY A 38 7.87 -5.13 -25.14
C GLY A 38 8.49 -5.90 -23.97
N PHE A 39 7.97 -5.67 -22.77
CA PHE A 39 8.37 -6.38 -21.57
C PHE A 39 7.69 -7.76 -21.52
N GLY A 40 8.41 -8.74 -21.00
CA GLY A 40 7.87 -10.07 -20.76
C GLY A 40 7.07 -10.14 -19.46
N ILE A 41 7.11 -11.30 -18.80
CA ILE A 41 6.59 -11.40 -17.43
C ILE A 41 7.48 -10.57 -16.50
N THR A 42 6.89 -9.58 -15.83
CA THR A 42 7.61 -8.68 -14.92
C THR A 42 7.32 -9.06 -13.48
N ASN A 43 8.37 -9.43 -12.73
CA ASN A 43 8.26 -9.74 -11.31
C ASN A 43 8.42 -8.46 -10.47
N VAL A 44 7.39 -8.07 -9.73
CA VAL A 44 7.38 -6.92 -8.82
C VAL A 44 7.54 -7.41 -7.38
N THR A 45 8.32 -6.69 -6.57
CA THR A 45 8.55 -6.99 -5.16
C THR A 45 8.26 -5.78 -4.28
N ILE A 46 7.42 -5.94 -3.25
CA ILE A 46 7.20 -5.00 -2.13
C ILE A 46 7.41 -5.76 -0.83
N ASN A 47 8.27 -5.27 0.07
CA ASN A 47 8.53 -5.90 1.39
C ASN A 47 8.70 -7.42 1.31
N GLU A 48 9.55 -7.89 0.39
CA GLU A 48 9.84 -9.33 0.16
C GLU A 48 8.68 -10.14 -0.46
N HIS A 49 7.47 -9.60 -0.53
CA HIS A 49 6.35 -10.18 -1.26
C HIS A 49 6.50 -9.94 -2.75
N LYS A 50 6.08 -10.91 -3.56
CA LYS A 50 6.21 -10.88 -5.02
C LYS A 50 4.87 -11.06 -5.72
N ALA A 51 4.68 -10.34 -6.81
CA ALA A 51 3.56 -10.50 -7.73
C ALA A 51 4.02 -10.22 -9.16
N ASP A 52 3.34 -10.82 -10.15
CA ASP A 52 3.77 -10.76 -11.55
C ASP A 52 2.80 -9.95 -12.40
N ILE A 53 3.35 -9.22 -13.37
CA ILE A 53 2.61 -8.63 -14.49
C ILE A 53 2.72 -9.62 -15.66
N THR A 54 1.58 -10.06 -16.18
CA THR A 54 1.49 -11.02 -17.28
C THR A 54 0.71 -10.51 -18.48
N GLU A 55 0.04 -9.36 -18.35
CA GLU A 55 -0.73 -8.72 -19.42
C GLU A 55 -0.38 -7.22 -19.49
N GLU A 56 -0.40 -6.68 -20.71
CA GLU A 56 -0.18 -5.25 -20.96
C GLU A 56 -1.50 -4.54 -21.29
N TYR A 57 -1.59 -3.26 -20.96
CA TYR A 57 -2.80 -2.46 -21.15
C TYR A 57 -2.56 -1.15 -21.89
N ASN A 58 -3.51 -0.70 -22.70
CA ASN A 58 -3.37 0.57 -23.43
C ASN A 58 -3.54 1.81 -22.52
N LEU A 59 -4.25 1.63 -21.39
CA LEU A 59 -4.61 2.63 -20.39
C LEU A 59 -4.61 1.97 -19.01
N ASP A 60 -4.61 2.77 -17.94
CA ASP A 60 -4.72 2.27 -16.57
C ASP A 60 -5.91 1.31 -16.44
N PRO A 61 -5.66 0.02 -16.15
CA PRO A 61 -6.72 -0.98 -16.11
C PRO A 61 -7.53 -0.95 -14.81
N GLY A 62 -7.06 -0.19 -13.81
CA GLY A 62 -7.71 -0.07 -12.52
C GLY A 62 -7.60 -1.32 -11.64
N CYS A 63 -7.93 -1.12 -10.36
CA CYS A 63 -7.79 -2.16 -9.36
C CYS A 63 -8.86 -3.24 -9.51
N GLY A 64 -8.42 -4.49 -9.70
CA GLY A 64 -9.26 -5.64 -10.04
C GLY A 64 -9.04 -6.18 -11.44
N ALA A 65 -8.18 -5.54 -12.24
CA ALA A 65 -7.74 -6.06 -13.53
C ALA A 65 -7.00 -7.40 -13.37
N SER A 66 -7.10 -8.25 -14.39
CA SER A 66 -6.32 -9.49 -14.50
C SER A 66 -4.90 -9.20 -14.97
N GLY A 67 -3.97 -10.12 -14.73
CA GLY A 67 -2.63 -10.05 -15.32
C GLY A 67 -1.77 -8.84 -14.89
N VAL A 68 -2.18 -8.12 -13.86
CA VAL A 68 -1.38 -7.09 -13.19
C VAL A 68 -0.79 -7.64 -11.89
N ALA A 69 0.32 -7.08 -11.42
CA ALA A 69 0.89 -7.46 -10.13
C ALA A 69 0.09 -6.78 -9.01
N VAL A 70 -0.60 -7.57 -8.18
CA VAL A 70 -1.49 -7.07 -7.12
C VAL A 70 -0.90 -7.35 -5.74
N PHE A 71 -0.85 -6.33 -4.90
CA PHE A 71 -0.56 -6.44 -3.46
C PHE A 71 -1.75 -5.90 -2.69
N THR A 72 -2.35 -6.74 -1.83
CA THR A 72 -3.56 -6.38 -1.09
C THR A 72 -3.31 -6.22 0.40
N ASN A 73 -4.16 -5.41 1.03
CA ASN A 73 -4.20 -5.23 2.49
C ASN A 73 -2.84 -4.81 3.08
N LEU A 74 -2.16 -3.88 2.40
CA LEU A 74 -0.95 -3.24 2.92
C LEU A 74 -1.35 -2.12 3.89
N GLU A 75 -0.66 -2.01 5.02
CA GLU A 75 -0.88 -0.91 5.96
C GLU A 75 -0.57 0.44 5.26
N GLU A 76 -1.30 1.51 5.61
CA GLU A 76 -1.03 2.85 5.11
C GLU A 76 0.43 3.25 5.42
N GLY A 77 1.16 3.72 4.39
CA GLY A 77 2.59 3.98 4.52
C GLY A 77 3.29 4.14 3.17
N VAL A 78 4.60 4.37 3.21
CA VAL A 78 5.44 4.48 2.00
C VAL A 78 6.34 3.26 1.92
N TYR A 79 6.31 2.58 0.79
CA TYR A 79 7.03 1.33 0.55
C TYR A 79 7.95 1.45 -0.64
N ASN A 80 9.14 0.87 -0.53
CA ASN A 80 10.00 0.68 -1.68
C ASN A 80 9.50 -0.52 -2.49
N TYR A 81 9.49 -0.38 -3.81
CA TYR A 81 9.27 -1.49 -4.72
C TYR A 81 10.46 -1.67 -5.65
N THR A 82 10.63 -2.90 -6.13
CA THR A 82 11.52 -3.22 -7.24
C THR A 82 10.75 -4.07 -8.26
N ALA A 83 11.11 -3.98 -9.53
CA ALA A 83 10.55 -4.84 -10.56
C ALA A 83 11.63 -5.28 -11.55
N PHE A 84 11.47 -6.45 -12.15
CA PHE A 84 12.41 -7.00 -13.14
C PHE A 84 11.70 -7.93 -14.13
N ASP A 85 11.94 -7.74 -15.42
CA ASP A 85 11.32 -8.53 -16.51
C ASP A 85 12.28 -9.57 -17.14
N GLY A 86 13.50 -9.70 -16.60
CA GLY A 86 14.56 -10.52 -17.19
C GLY A 86 15.63 -9.72 -17.93
N ALA A 87 15.36 -8.46 -18.29
CA ALA A 87 16.26 -7.60 -19.05
C ALA A 87 16.43 -6.19 -18.43
N GLN A 88 15.36 -5.60 -17.92
CA GLN A 88 15.29 -4.27 -17.36
C GLN A 88 14.78 -4.31 -15.92
N SER A 89 15.28 -3.36 -15.11
CA SER A 89 14.92 -3.24 -13.70
C SER A 89 14.32 -1.88 -13.41
N TRP A 90 13.27 -1.87 -12.60
CA TRP A 90 12.65 -0.66 -12.07
C TRP A 90 12.74 -0.66 -10.55
N SER A 91 12.81 0.54 -9.98
CA SER A 91 12.67 0.72 -8.54
C SER A 91 12.07 2.08 -8.24
N GLY A 92 11.35 2.16 -7.12
CA GLY A 92 10.69 3.39 -6.72
C GLY A 92 10.05 3.27 -5.36
N MET A 93 9.29 4.29 -5.00
CA MET A 93 8.48 4.34 -3.80
C MET A 93 7.01 4.43 -4.18
N VAL A 94 6.15 3.75 -3.42
CA VAL A 94 4.69 3.89 -3.53
C VAL A 94 4.12 4.26 -2.17
N ALA A 95 3.22 5.24 -2.16
CA ALA A 95 2.44 5.60 -0.98
C ALA A 95 1.12 4.82 -1.00
N ILE A 96 0.94 3.93 -0.04
CA ILE A 96 -0.31 3.21 0.20
C ILE A 96 -1.19 4.10 1.05
N SER A 97 -2.41 4.35 0.56
CA SER A 97 -3.50 5.01 1.27
C SER A 97 -4.70 4.08 1.31
N ASP A 98 -5.74 4.44 2.08
CA ASP A 98 -7.04 3.77 2.00
C ASP A 98 -7.55 3.74 0.54
N GLY A 99 -8.06 2.59 0.11
CA GLY A 99 -8.43 2.32 -1.29
C GLY A 99 -7.34 1.58 -2.07
N CYS A 100 -7.23 1.88 -3.37
CA CYS A 100 -6.26 1.22 -4.23
C CYS A 100 -5.52 2.18 -5.15
N VAL A 101 -4.21 1.96 -5.28
CA VAL A 101 -3.28 2.76 -6.07
C VAL A 101 -2.86 1.97 -7.32
N SER A 102 -2.80 2.64 -8.48
CA SER A 102 -2.33 2.05 -9.74
C SER A 102 -1.01 2.69 -10.17
N ILE A 103 -0.01 1.87 -10.48
CA ILE A 103 1.34 2.31 -10.89
C ILE A 103 1.69 1.72 -12.25
N GLU A 104 1.93 2.59 -13.23
CA GLU A 104 2.49 2.21 -14.54
C GLU A 104 4.01 2.03 -14.43
N LEU A 105 4.52 0.91 -14.94
CA LEU A 105 5.96 0.68 -15.13
C LEU A 105 6.34 0.97 -16.60
N ASN A 106 7.25 1.93 -16.79
CA ASN A 106 7.69 2.44 -18.10
C ASN A 106 8.98 1.83 -18.62
#